data_AF-A0A2S5P6A5-F1
#
_entry.id   AF-A0A2S5P6A5-F1
#
_cell.length_a   1.000
_cell.length_b   1.000
_cell.length_c   1.000
_cell.angle_alpha   90.00
_cell.angle_beta   90.00
_cell.angle_gamma   90.00
#
_symmetry.space_group_name_H-M   'P 1'
#
loop_
_entity.id
_entity.type
_entity.pdbx_description
1 polymer ?
#
loop_
_entity_poly.entity_id
_entity_poly.type
_entity_poly.pdbx_seq_one_letter_code
_entity_poly.pdbx_strand_id
1 'polypeptide(L)'
;MTTKAQSFAMRQMAIGSFGASPDRHCFIHVPLVRRSTVHNLALALVWVTLATSGLVAAEPAPVDLLLIGLVVLLPLIGLAAIPTGIAGYLGLWLAIAGAGFFASIFAADAGRAAIHTGVSLYLSLASAVLAGFVIRSPETHTRLILDGYLTAALVATAAAISGYFDIVAGTAELFTKFGRAAGTFKDPNVFGAFLVAPIIYCLHLIITRPLHRAALPILAAAILTLGVLVSFSRGAWINLALAVCVYGCLAILTAGTRAARRRIASLAGSVILIGATVAFMAMQIDKVADLVEARATLSQSYDVGPEGRFGGQQKALRLVAENPLGIGAQDFAQSYHHEEVHNVYLSMALNAGWLGGGLFLILNALTLVVGFAAITSNLHANRRPLLIVAYAAFAATAFEGIIIDSDHWRHLYVEMALVWGLAHAGGGGETSSGAYRDDAIGREILHP
;
A
#
# COMPACT_ATOMS: atom_id res chain seq x y z
N MET A 1 -32.95 23.16 -56.38
CA MET A 1 -32.02 24.25 -56.70
C MET A 1 -32.89 25.48 -56.92
N THR A 2 -33.08 26.39 -55.97
CA THR A 2 -32.10 27.38 -55.47
C THR A 2 -32.51 27.88 -54.07
N THR A 3 -31.53 28.52 -53.44
CA THR A 3 -31.28 28.67 -52.01
C THR A 3 -31.69 30.04 -51.46
N LYS A 4 -31.76 30.11 -50.12
CA LYS A 4 -31.55 31.27 -49.24
C LYS A 4 -32.70 32.29 -49.08
N ALA A 5 -33.42 32.16 -47.96
CA ALA A 5 -34.08 33.27 -47.28
C ALA A 5 -33.37 33.49 -45.93
N GLN A 6 -32.56 34.55 -45.86
CA GLN A 6 -32.09 35.16 -44.62
C GLN A 6 -32.97 36.37 -44.31
N SER A 7 -33.25 36.57 -43.02
CA SER A 7 -33.23 37.88 -42.35
C SER A 7 -34.13 38.99 -42.94
N PHE A 8 -35.26 39.24 -42.28
CA PHE A 8 -35.69 40.63 -42.09
C PHE A 8 -36.34 40.83 -40.73
N ALA A 9 -35.76 41.78 -40.00
CA ALA A 9 -36.15 42.22 -38.68
C ALA A 9 -37.53 42.90 -38.68
N MET A 10 -38.27 42.74 -37.59
CA MET A 10 -39.30 43.70 -37.21
C MET A 10 -39.13 44.15 -35.75
N ARG A 11 -38.84 45.44 -35.65
CA ARG A 11 -39.35 46.42 -34.68
C ARG A 11 -38.91 46.33 -33.22
N GLN A 12 -37.90 47.16 -32.95
CA GLN A 12 -37.81 48.04 -31.78
C GLN A 12 -39.15 48.73 -31.47
N MET A 13 -39.52 48.80 -30.19
CA MET A 13 -39.81 50.05 -29.46
C MET A 13 -40.36 49.75 -28.06
N ALA A 14 -39.58 50.06 -27.02
CA ALA A 14 -39.98 50.96 -25.92
C ALA A 14 -38.89 50.96 -24.83
N ILE A 15 -38.37 52.15 -24.60
CA ILE A 15 -37.35 52.50 -23.60
C ILE A 15 -38.04 52.67 -22.24
N GLY A 16 -37.43 52.18 -21.17
CA GLY A 16 -37.85 52.44 -19.79
C GLY A 16 -36.86 51.90 -18.77
N SER A 17 -35.85 52.70 -18.43
CA SER A 17 -34.85 52.42 -17.40
C SER A 17 -35.43 52.58 -15.99
N PHE A 18 -35.42 51.51 -15.19
CA PHE A 18 -35.37 51.58 -13.73
C PHE A 18 -34.58 50.38 -13.21
N GLY A 19 -33.54 50.65 -12.42
CA GLY A 19 -32.62 49.64 -11.91
C GLY A 19 -33.23 48.78 -10.81
N ALA A 20 -32.90 47.48 -10.83
CA ALA A 20 -32.73 46.62 -9.68
C ALA A 20 -32.10 45.30 -10.15
N SER A 21 -30.84 45.05 -9.76
CA SER A 21 -30.35 43.68 -9.56
C SER A 21 -31.07 43.14 -8.31
N PRO A 22 -31.48 41.86 -8.28
CA PRO A 22 -30.59 40.88 -7.66
C PRO A 22 -30.58 39.51 -8.33
N ASP A 23 -29.37 38.95 -8.32
CA ASP A 23 -29.02 37.55 -8.28
C ASP A 23 -30.15 36.62 -7.80
N ARG A 24 -30.48 35.63 -8.63
CA ARG A 24 -31.05 34.37 -8.15
C ARG A 24 -30.12 33.23 -8.55
N HIS A 25 -29.06 33.08 -7.77
CA HIS A 25 -28.42 31.79 -7.62
C HIS A 25 -29.48 30.83 -7.07
N CYS A 26 -30.01 29.97 -7.93
CA CYS A 26 -30.78 28.80 -7.53
C CYS A 26 -29.81 27.85 -6.83
N PHE A 27 -29.61 28.04 -5.53
CA PHE A 27 -28.95 27.06 -4.68
C PHE A 27 -29.91 25.88 -4.58
N ILE A 28 -29.68 24.85 -5.39
CA ILE A 28 -30.22 23.52 -5.11
C ILE A 28 -29.56 23.12 -3.78
N HIS A 29 -30.29 23.27 -2.68
CA HIS A 29 -29.95 22.63 -1.42
C HIS A 29 -30.00 21.13 -1.66
N VAL A 30 -28.85 20.54 -1.99
CA VAL A 30 -28.67 19.09 -1.88
C VAL A 30 -28.75 18.79 -0.38
N PRO A 31 -29.76 18.05 0.10
CA PRO A 31 -29.84 17.72 1.51
C PRO A 31 -28.57 16.96 1.91
N LEU A 32 -27.98 17.36 3.04
CA LEU A 32 -26.91 16.59 3.68
C LEU A 32 -27.44 15.19 3.95
N VAL A 33 -27.03 14.21 3.14
CA VAL A 33 -27.35 12.80 3.39
C VAL A 33 -26.60 12.42 4.67
N ARG A 34 -27.31 12.46 5.80
CA ARG A 34 -26.75 12.13 7.10
C ARG A 34 -26.37 10.65 7.07
N ARG A 35 -25.08 10.35 7.21
CA ARG A 35 -24.58 8.97 7.30
C ARG A 35 -25.33 8.26 8.42
N SER A 36 -25.81 7.05 8.16
CA SER A 36 -26.42 6.23 9.20
C SER A 36 -25.38 5.88 10.27
N THR A 37 -25.82 5.66 11.51
CA THR A 37 -24.94 5.22 12.60
C THR A 37 -24.15 3.97 12.21
N VAL A 38 -24.79 3.03 11.51
CA VAL A 38 -24.17 1.80 10.98
C VAL A 38 -23.01 2.11 10.03
N HIS A 39 -23.19 3.08 9.13
CA HIS A 39 -22.14 3.49 8.21
C HIS A 39 -20.93 4.07 8.96
N ASN A 40 -21.16 4.96 9.93
CA ASN A 40 -20.06 5.55 10.71
C ASN A 40 -19.31 4.50 11.55
N LEU A 41 -20.03 3.55 12.15
CA LEU A 41 -19.43 2.44 12.88
C LEU A 41 -18.59 1.54 11.97
N ALA A 42 -19.05 1.28 10.74
CA ALA A 42 -18.28 0.50 9.77
C ALA A 42 -16.98 1.22 9.36
N LEU A 43 -17.02 2.53 9.12
CA LEU A 43 -15.81 3.30 8.84
C LEU A 43 -14.84 3.32 10.02
N ALA A 44 -15.35 3.46 11.25
CA ALA A 44 -14.53 3.38 12.46
C ALA A 44 -13.90 1.99 12.60
N LEU A 45 -14.65 0.92 12.31
CA LEU A 45 -14.12 -0.44 12.33
C LEU A 45 -13.03 -0.66 11.29
N VAL A 46 -13.20 -0.14 10.07
CA VAL A 46 -12.13 -0.16 9.05
C VAL A 46 -10.89 0.54 9.58
N TRP A 47 -11.02 1.77 10.09
CA TRP A 47 -9.89 2.51 10.63
C TRP A 47 -9.20 1.75 11.78
N VAL A 48 -9.94 1.21 12.75
CA VAL A 48 -9.40 0.42 13.87
C VAL A 48 -8.69 -0.83 13.37
N THR A 49 -9.23 -1.50 12.36
CA THR A 49 -8.60 -2.68 11.75
C THR A 49 -7.23 -2.30 11.17
N LEU A 50 -7.15 -1.22 10.41
CA LEU A 50 -5.87 -0.77 9.84
C LEU A 50 -4.92 -0.19 10.89
N ALA A 51 -5.44 0.49 11.92
CA ALA A 51 -4.65 1.03 13.04
C ALA A 51 -4.06 -0.04 13.96
N THR A 52 -4.62 -1.26 13.93
CA THR A 52 -4.10 -2.42 14.67
C THR A 52 -3.29 -3.37 13.79
N SER A 53 -3.11 -3.06 12.50
CA SER A 53 -2.42 -3.93 11.54
C SER A 53 -0.94 -4.18 11.83
N GLY A 54 -0.32 -3.36 12.69
CA GLY A 54 1.06 -3.55 13.15
C GLY A 54 1.17 -4.51 14.34
N LEU A 55 0.08 -4.91 14.99
CA LEU A 55 0.08 -5.72 16.21
C LEU A 55 0.07 -7.22 15.87
N VAL A 56 1.18 -7.76 15.38
CA VAL A 56 1.25 -9.13 14.83
C VAL A 56 2.18 -10.07 15.60
N ALA A 57 2.45 -9.76 16.87
CA ALA A 57 3.28 -10.58 17.74
C ALA A 57 2.63 -11.92 18.13
N ALA A 58 1.30 -11.99 18.14
CA ALA A 58 0.52 -13.20 18.42
C ALA A 58 -0.34 -13.59 17.20
N GLU A 59 -0.56 -14.89 17.01
CA GLU A 59 -1.41 -15.43 15.94
C GLU A 59 -2.59 -16.22 16.54
N PRO A 60 -3.84 -16.01 16.06
CA PRO A 60 -4.23 -15.00 15.07
C PRO A 60 -4.06 -13.57 15.61
N ALA A 61 -3.58 -12.67 14.76
CA ALA A 61 -3.36 -11.28 15.15
C ALA A 61 -4.73 -10.58 15.31
N PRO A 62 -4.84 -9.55 16.17
CA PRO A 62 -6.08 -8.76 16.30
C PRO A 62 -6.61 -8.25 14.96
N VAL A 63 -5.71 -7.85 14.06
CA VAL A 63 -6.07 -7.41 12.71
C VAL A 63 -6.74 -8.51 11.89
N ASP A 64 -6.37 -9.79 12.06
CA ASP A 64 -6.93 -10.90 11.28
C ASP A 64 -8.41 -11.09 11.61
N LEU A 65 -8.76 -11.09 12.89
CA LEU A 65 -10.13 -11.21 13.36
C LEU A 65 -11.00 -10.07 12.87
N LEU A 66 -10.48 -8.84 12.96
CA LEU A 66 -11.19 -7.65 12.49
C LEU A 66 -11.36 -7.66 10.97
N LEU A 67 -10.32 -8.06 10.23
CA LEU A 67 -10.33 -8.11 8.77
C LEU A 67 -11.28 -9.19 8.23
N ILE A 68 -11.34 -10.37 8.87
CA ILE A 68 -12.36 -11.39 8.59
C ILE A 68 -13.76 -10.81 8.80
N GLY A 69 -13.97 -10.07 9.89
CA GLY A 69 -15.21 -9.36 10.15
C GLY A 69 -15.57 -8.37 9.03
N LEU A 70 -14.59 -7.61 8.52
CA LEU A 70 -14.78 -6.67 7.41
C LEU A 70 -15.09 -7.35 6.07
N VAL A 71 -14.46 -8.49 5.78
CA VAL A 71 -14.73 -9.30 4.57
C VAL A 71 -16.22 -9.64 4.46
N VAL A 72 -16.85 -9.94 5.61
CA VAL A 72 -18.28 -10.24 5.67
C VAL A 72 -19.12 -8.96 5.75
N LEU A 73 -18.77 -8.04 6.65
CA LEU A 73 -19.59 -6.86 6.95
C LEU A 73 -19.71 -5.92 5.76
N LEU A 74 -18.60 -5.53 5.11
CA LEU A 74 -18.60 -4.45 4.12
C LEU A 74 -19.46 -4.75 2.89
N PRO A 75 -19.43 -5.96 2.30
CA PRO A 75 -20.37 -6.32 1.24
C PRO A 75 -21.83 -6.33 1.72
N LEU A 76 -22.11 -6.88 2.92
CA LEU A 76 -23.48 -7.01 3.44
C LEU A 76 -24.18 -5.66 3.62
N ILE A 77 -23.46 -4.64 4.10
CA ILE A 77 -24.02 -3.29 4.28
C ILE A 77 -23.88 -2.42 3.01
N GLY A 78 -23.45 -3.01 1.89
CA GLY A 78 -23.31 -2.32 0.60
C GLY A 78 -22.14 -1.33 0.53
N LEU A 79 -21.15 -1.44 1.42
CA LEU A 79 -19.94 -0.61 1.42
C LEU A 79 -18.77 -1.19 0.63
N ALA A 80 -18.90 -2.39 0.05
CA ALA A 80 -17.99 -2.89 -0.97
C ALA A 80 -18.72 -3.04 -2.32
N ALA A 81 -18.07 -2.63 -3.41
CA ALA A 81 -18.53 -2.90 -4.78
C ALA A 81 -17.60 -3.90 -5.45
N ILE A 82 -18.15 -4.91 -6.13
CA ILE A 82 -17.37 -5.91 -6.87
C ILE A 82 -17.70 -5.78 -8.37
N PRO A 83 -17.24 -4.72 -9.07
CA PRO A 83 -17.37 -4.63 -10.52
C PRO A 83 -16.50 -5.68 -11.22
N THR A 84 -16.68 -5.87 -12.52
CA THR A 84 -16.00 -6.91 -13.32
C THR A 84 -14.48 -6.93 -13.14
N GLY A 85 -13.83 -5.77 -13.02
CA GLY A 85 -12.39 -5.70 -12.79
C GLY A 85 -11.96 -6.28 -11.43
N ILE A 86 -12.72 -6.00 -10.36
CA ILE A 86 -12.47 -6.57 -9.03
C ILE A 86 -12.88 -8.05 -8.98
N ALA A 87 -13.93 -8.44 -9.71
CA ALA A 87 -14.31 -9.84 -9.85
C ALA A 87 -13.22 -10.67 -10.56
N GLY A 88 -12.59 -10.12 -11.62
CA GLY A 88 -11.45 -10.74 -12.29
C GLY A 88 -10.22 -10.83 -11.39
N TYR A 89 -9.91 -9.76 -10.65
CA TYR A 89 -8.86 -9.74 -9.63
C TYR A 89 -9.07 -10.84 -8.57
N LEU A 90 -10.28 -10.95 -8.04
CA LEU A 90 -10.66 -12.00 -7.10
C LEU A 90 -10.58 -13.39 -7.75
N GLY A 91 -11.02 -13.54 -8.99
CA GLY A 91 -10.96 -14.80 -9.74
C GLY A 91 -9.53 -15.34 -9.88
N LEU A 92 -8.56 -14.46 -10.15
CA LEU A 92 -7.14 -14.83 -10.18
C LEU A 92 -6.66 -15.36 -8.83
N TRP A 93 -7.01 -14.67 -7.74
CA TRP A 93 -6.68 -15.14 -6.39
C TRP A 93 -7.33 -16.47 -6.03
N LEU A 94 -8.60 -16.66 -6.37
CA LEU A 94 -9.31 -17.91 -6.13
C LEU A 94 -8.68 -19.07 -6.92
N ALA A 95 -8.22 -18.82 -8.14
CA ALA A 95 -7.49 -19.81 -8.93
C ALA A 95 -6.12 -20.15 -8.31
N ILE A 96 -5.38 -19.15 -7.81
CA ILE A 96 -4.12 -19.36 -7.08
C ILE A 96 -4.37 -20.20 -5.81
N ALA A 97 -5.39 -19.85 -5.02
CA ALA A 97 -5.75 -20.58 -3.82
C ALA A 97 -6.20 -22.02 -4.13
N GLY A 98 -7.00 -22.21 -5.19
CA GLY A 98 -7.41 -23.54 -5.66
C GLY A 98 -6.22 -24.41 -6.05
N ALA A 99 -5.24 -23.83 -6.76
CA ALA A 99 -3.99 -24.52 -7.08
C ALA A 99 -3.17 -24.84 -5.82
N GLY A 100 -3.11 -23.95 -4.83
CA GLY A 100 -2.45 -24.18 -3.54
C GLY A 100 -3.09 -25.28 -2.70
N PHE A 101 -4.42 -25.34 -2.63
CA PHE A 101 -5.12 -26.42 -1.93
C PHE A 101 -4.92 -27.77 -2.62
N PHE A 102 -4.88 -27.77 -3.95
CA PHE A 102 -4.55 -28.97 -4.70
C PHE A 102 -3.10 -29.41 -4.45
N ALA A 103 -2.14 -28.48 -4.49
CA ALA A 103 -0.73 -28.74 -4.20
C ALA A 103 -0.51 -29.26 -2.77
N SER A 104 -1.32 -28.82 -1.80
CA SER A 104 -1.26 -29.26 -0.40
C SER A 104 -1.45 -30.77 -0.23
N ILE A 105 -2.07 -31.47 -1.18
CA ILE A 105 -2.23 -32.93 -1.18
C ILE A 105 -0.86 -33.64 -1.28
N PHE A 106 0.12 -33.00 -1.91
CA PHE A 106 1.46 -33.55 -2.13
C PHE A 106 2.46 -33.21 -1.02
N ALA A 107 2.10 -32.34 -0.09
CA ALA A 107 2.98 -31.92 1.01
C ALA A 107 3.18 -33.04 2.03
N ALA A 108 4.37 -33.08 2.66
CA ALA A 108 4.62 -34.00 3.77
C ALA A 108 3.66 -33.76 4.94
N ASP A 109 3.26 -32.51 5.17
CA ASP A 109 2.19 -32.12 6.10
C ASP A 109 1.09 -31.35 5.34
N ALA A 110 0.12 -32.11 4.82
CA ALA A 110 -1.01 -31.55 4.09
C ALA A 110 -1.87 -30.59 4.94
N GLY A 111 -1.95 -30.82 6.26
CA GLY A 111 -2.70 -29.96 7.16
C GLY A 111 -2.07 -28.58 7.29
N ARG A 112 -0.75 -28.54 7.52
CA ARG A 112 0.03 -27.28 7.56
C ARG A 112 -0.02 -26.54 6.23
N ALA A 113 0.17 -27.23 5.11
CA ALA A 113 0.10 -26.65 3.77
C ALA A 113 -1.29 -26.04 3.48
N ALA A 114 -2.36 -26.75 3.86
CA ALA A 114 -3.73 -26.26 3.71
C ALA A 114 -4.02 -25.04 4.60
N ILE A 115 -3.49 -24.99 5.83
CA ILE A 115 -3.61 -23.82 6.71
C ILE A 115 -2.92 -22.61 6.07
N HIS A 116 -1.68 -22.76 5.59
CA HIS A 116 -0.94 -21.68 4.91
C HIS A 116 -1.72 -21.13 3.70
N THR A 117 -2.26 -22.03 2.88
CA THR A 117 -3.10 -21.67 1.73
C THR A 117 -4.40 -20.98 2.16
N GLY A 118 -5.02 -21.44 3.25
CA GLY A 118 -6.21 -20.80 3.84
C GLY A 118 -5.92 -19.38 4.33
N VAL A 119 -4.73 -19.14 4.89
CA VAL A 119 -4.26 -17.81 5.27
C VAL A 119 -4.12 -16.91 4.03
N SER A 120 -3.53 -17.41 2.95
CA SER A 120 -3.46 -16.68 1.67
C SER A 120 -4.86 -16.38 1.11
N LEU A 121 -5.79 -17.34 1.16
CA LEU A 121 -7.16 -17.17 0.68
C LEU A 121 -7.89 -16.05 1.43
N TYR A 122 -7.81 -16.00 2.77
CA TYR A 122 -8.47 -14.92 3.51
C TYR A 122 -7.86 -13.56 3.15
N LEU A 123 -6.53 -13.48 3.02
CA LEU A 123 -5.84 -12.23 2.68
C LEU A 123 -6.27 -11.74 1.28
N SER A 124 -6.40 -12.66 0.33
CA SER A 124 -6.92 -12.38 -1.00
C SER A 124 -8.36 -11.87 -0.99
N LEU A 125 -9.23 -12.50 -0.21
CA LEU A 125 -10.63 -12.06 -0.03
C LEU A 125 -10.69 -10.66 0.60
N ALA A 126 -9.90 -10.43 1.64
CA ALA A 126 -9.77 -9.13 2.29
C ALA A 126 -9.30 -8.06 1.31
N SER A 127 -8.30 -8.36 0.48
CA SER A 127 -7.83 -7.44 -0.55
C SER A 127 -8.95 -7.06 -1.53
N ALA A 128 -9.68 -8.04 -2.06
CA ALA A 128 -10.77 -7.77 -3.01
C ALA A 128 -11.90 -6.95 -2.37
N VAL A 129 -12.27 -7.24 -1.12
CA VAL A 129 -13.29 -6.48 -0.38
C VAL A 129 -12.81 -5.06 -0.08
N LEU A 130 -11.55 -4.86 0.34
CA LEU A 130 -10.98 -3.53 0.56
C LEU A 130 -10.87 -2.73 -0.75
N ALA A 131 -10.54 -3.37 -1.87
CA ALA A 131 -10.56 -2.73 -3.18
C ALA A 131 -11.98 -2.27 -3.54
N GLY A 132 -12.97 -3.13 -3.32
CA GLY A 132 -14.37 -2.79 -3.50
C GLY A 132 -14.87 -1.68 -2.57
N PHE A 133 -14.33 -1.62 -1.35
CA PHE A 133 -14.58 -0.54 -0.40
C PHE A 133 -14.00 0.78 -0.90
N VAL A 134 -12.75 0.80 -1.35
CA VAL A 134 -12.12 1.97 -1.96
C VAL A 134 -12.95 2.51 -3.12
N ILE A 135 -13.50 1.64 -3.99
CA ILE A 135 -14.33 2.07 -5.12
C ILE A 135 -15.53 2.93 -4.71
N ARG A 136 -16.13 2.68 -3.54
CA ARG A 136 -17.31 3.42 -3.08
C ARG A 136 -17.03 4.88 -2.75
N SER A 137 -15.86 5.19 -2.21
CA SER A 137 -15.42 6.56 -1.94
C SER A 137 -13.90 6.65 -2.08
N PRO A 138 -13.37 6.77 -3.32
CA PRO A 138 -11.96 6.52 -3.62
C PRO A 138 -11.00 7.38 -2.80
N GLU A 139 -11.29 8.66 -2.62
CA GLU A 139 -10.44 9.53 -1.82
C GLU A 139 -10.60 9.27 -0.32
N THR A 140 -11.85 9.36 0.19
CA THR A 140 -12.13 9.23 1.63
C THR A 140 -11.70 7.89 2.19
N HIS A 141 -12.06 6.79 1.52
CA HIS A 141 -11.76 5.44 2.00
C HIS A 141 -10.27 5.10 1.88
N THR A 142 -9.59 5.60 0.84
CA THR A 142 -8.13 5.46 0.75
C THR A 142 -7.42 6.20 1.87
N ARG A 143 -7.81 7.45 2.15
CA ARG A 143 -7.26 8.22 3.27
C ARG A 143 -7.52 7.51 4.61
N LEU A 144 -8.74 7.01 4.83
CA LEU A 144 -9.09 6.23 6.02
C LEU A 144 -8.15 5.02 6.24
N ILE A 145 -7.89 4.26 5.18
CA ILE A 145 -6.98 3.11 5.20
C ILE A 145 -5.54 3.57 5.50
N LEU A 146 -5.06 4.59 4.79
CA LEU A 146 -3.68 5.09 4.94
C LEU A 146 -3.44 5.78 6.29
N ASP A 147 -4.42 6.49 6.84
CA ASP A 147 -4.34 7.12 8.16
C ASP A 147 -4.32 6.05 9.27
N GLY A 148 -5.14 5.00 9.15
CA GLY A 148 -5.09 3.84 10.04
C GLY A 148 -3.74 3.13 9.94
N TYR A 149 -3.27 2.83 8.73
CA TYR A 149 -1.99 2.20 8.50
C TYR A 149 -0.81 3.05 9.03
N LEU A 150 -0.83 4.36 8.82
CA LEU A 150 0.16 5.27 9.40
C LEU A 150 0.17 5.21 10.93
N THR A 151 -1.00 5.14 11.57
CA THR A 151 -1.12 4.99 13.02
C THR A 151 -0.48 3.68 13.49
N ALA A 152 -0.79 2.56 12.82
CA ALA A 152 -0.19 1.26 13.13
C ALA A 152 1.34 1.29 12.99
N ALA A 153 1.86 1.93 11.94
CA ALA A 153 3.29 2.07 11.69
C ALA A 153 3.99 2.89 12.76
N LEU A 154 3.38 3.99 13.21
CA LEU A 154 3.91 4.81 14.31
C LEU A 154 3.95 4.03 15.63
N VAL A 155 2.89 3.28 15.95
CA VAL A 155 2.84 2.44 17.16
C VAL A 155 3.90 1.33 17.11
N ALA A 156 3.98 0.60 15.99
CA ALA A 156 4.98 -0.45 15.82
C ALA A 156 6.41 0.10 15.88
N THR A 157 6.65 1.28 15.30
CA THR A 157 7.97 1.94 15.34
C THR A 157 8.33 2.44 16.74
N ALA A 158 7.36 2.96 17.49
CA ALA A 158 7.59 3.34 18.88
C ALA A 158 7.98 2.13 19.75
N ALA A 159 7.32 0.98 19.56
CA ALA A 159 7.71 -0.27 20.19
C ALA A 159 9.12 -0.73 19.77
N ALA A 160 9.42 -0.65 18.47
CA ALA A 160 10.72 -1.04 17.92
C ALA A 160 11.87 -0.19 18.47
N ILE A 161 11.71 1.14 18.51
CA ILE A 161 12.68 2.08 19.10
C ILE A 161 12.84 1.79 20.60
N SER A 162 11.74 1.57 21.31
CA SER A 162 11.77 1.27 22.75
C SER A 162 12.58 0.02 23.04
N GLY A 163 12.37 -1.07 22.28
CA GLY A 163 13.17 -2.29 22.46
C GLY A 163 14.61 -2.18 21.97
N TYR A 164 14.86 -1.48 20.87
CA TYR A 164 16.22 -1.35 20.34
C TYR A 164 17.16 -0.58 21.29
N PHE A 165 16.66 0.46 21.95
CA PHE A 165 17.41 1.23 22.95
C PHE A 165 17.22 0.72 24.38
N ASP A 166 16.42 -0.34 24.57
CA ASP A 166 16.02 -0.88 25.87
C ASP A 166 15.56 0.23 26.85
N ILE A 167 14.69 1.13 26.37
CA ILE A 167 14.26 2.34 27.11
C ILE A 167 13.59 1.96 28.45
N VAL A 168 12.88 0.83 28.45
CA VAL A 168 12.28 0.23 29.65
C VAL A 168 12.80 -1.20 29.76
N ALA A 169 13.26 -1.60 30.95
CA ALA A 169 13.81 -2.93 31.18
C ALA A 169 12.88 -4.04 30.65
N GLY A 170 13.43 -4.93 29.82
CA GLY A 170 12.71 -6.06 29.21
C GLY A 170 12.08 -5.74 27.85
N THR A 171 12.10 -4.49 27.39
CA THR A 171 11.59 -4.14 26.05
C THR A 171 12.47 -4.67 24.93
N ALA A 172 13.77 -4.84 25.16
CA ALA A 172 14.66 -5.50 24.20
C ALA A 172 14.20 -6.93 23.88
N GLU A 173 13.83 -7.73 24.88
CA GLU A 173 13.36 -9.11 24.70
C GLU A 173 12.02 -9.18 23.95
N LEU A 174 11.18 -8.15 24.11
CA LEU A 174 9.85 -8.09 23.51
C LEU A 174 9.85 -7.58 22.06
N PHE A 175 10.66 -6.57 21.75
CA PHE A 175 10.56 -5.82 20.49
C PHE A 175 11.82 -5.88 19.62
N THR A 176 12.81 -6.70 19.99
CA THR A 176 13.96 -6.99 19.14
C THR A 176 14.02 -8.48 18.79
N LYS A 177 14.59 -8.77 17.62
CA LYS A 177 14.84 -10.12 17.17
C LYS A 177 16.19 -10.17 16.48
N PHE A 178 17.05 -11.10 16.88
CA PHE A 178 18.43 -11.22 16.37
C PHE A 178 19.24 -9.92 16.49
N GLY A 179 19.04 -9.17 17.58
CA GLY A 179 19.70 -7.88 17.82
C GLY A 179 19.19 -6.72 16.95
N ARG A 180 18.07 -6.91 16.24
CA ARG A 180 17.47 -5.92 15.32
C ARG A 180 16.11 -5.48 15.83
N ALA A 181 15.74 -4.24 15.58
CA ALA A 181 14.41 -3.76 15.94
C ALA A 181 13.34 -4.47 15.10
N ALA A 182 12.37 -5.11 15.76
CA ALA A 182 11.23 -5.77 15.13
C ALA A 182 9.89 -5.14 15.53
N GLY A 183 9.86 -4.37 16.62
CA GLY A 183 8.62 -3.80 17.15
C GLY A 183 7.64 -4.91 17.50
N THR A 184 6.37 -4.71 17.15
CA THR A 184 5.30 -5.69 17.36
C THR A 184 5.24 -6.78 16.27
N PHE A 185 6.32 -6.97 15.51
CA PHE A 185 6.47 -8.02 14.49
C PHE A 185 7.41 -9.13 14.95
N LYS A 186 7.26 -10.31 14.34
CA LYS A 186 8.13 -11.48 14.59
C LYS A 186 9.42 -11.45 13.77
N ASP A 187 9.46 -10.66 12.71
CA ASP A 187 10.60 -10.54 11.80
C ASP A 187 10.90 -9.04 11.50
N PRO A 188 12.12 -8.56 11.80
CA PRO A 188 12.58 -7.22 11.44
C PRO A 188 12.46 -6.87 9.94
N ASN A 189 12.54 -7.86 9.05
CA ASN A 189 12.41 -7.62 7.61
C ASN A 189 10.98 -7.18 7.26
N VAL A 190 9.98 -7.90 7.79
CA VAL A 190 8.56 -7.60 7.62
C VAL A 190 8.22 -6.26 8.26
N PHE A 191 8.75 -6.00 9.46
CA PHE A 191 8.61 -4.69 10.12
C PHE A 191 9.14 -3.56 9.25
N GLY A 192 10.37 -3.68 8.74
CA GLY A 192 10.99 -2.65 7.90
C GLY A 192 10.18 -2.36 6.63
N ALA A 193 9.74 -3.40 5.92
CA ALA A 193 8.93 -3.24 4.69
C ALA A 193 7.55 -2.63 4.97
N PHE A 194 6.91 -3.02 6.09
CA PHE A 194 5.61 -2.48 6.52
C PHE A 194 5.63 -0.95 6.72
N LEU A 195 6.76 -0.33 7.03
CA LEU A 195 6.85 1.12 7.21
C LEU A 195 6.88 1.90 5.88
N VAL A 196 7.14 1.25 4.74
CA VAL A 196 7.38 1.92 3.47
C VAL A 196 6.13 2.67 2.98
N ALA A 197 4.97 2.02 2.89
CA ALA A 197 3.73 2.67 2.45
C ALA A 197 3.35 3.89 3.33
N PRO A 198 3.36 3.81 4.67
CA PRO A 198 3.22 4.96 5.57
C PRO A 198 4.21 6.11 5.31
N ILE A 199 5.48 5.80 5.02
CA ILE A 199 6.49 6.82 4.70
C ILE A 199 6.13 7.52 3.39
N ILE A 200 5.78 6.77 2.34
CA ILE A 200 5.36 7.35 1.05
C ILE A 200 4.11 8.22 1.23
N TYR A 201 3.16 7.79 2.06
CA TYR A 201 1.98 8.59 2.39
C TYR A 201 2.36 9.88 3.13
N CYS A 202 3.28 9.84 4.11
CA CYS A 202 3.80 11.05 4.75
C CYS A 202 4.44 12.01 3.73
N LEU A 203 5.28 11.50 2.82
CA LEU A 203 5.90 12.30 1.75
C LEU A 203 4.83 12.97 0.87
N HIS A 204 3.77 12.25 0.54
CA HIS A 204 2.61 12.81 -0.15
C HIS A 204 1.96 13.96 0.61
N LEU A 205 1.74 13.81 1.92
CA LEU A 205 1.19 14.88 2.76
C LEU A 205 2.12 16.10 2.83
N ILE A 206 3.44 15.90 2.92
CA ILE A 206 4.45 16.99 2.96
C ILE A 206 4.42 17.81 1.66
N ILE A 207 4.28 17.14 0.52
CA ILE A 207 4.25 17.78 -0.79
C ILE A 207 2.94 18.54 -1.02
N THR A 208 1.82 17.98 -0.59
CA THR A 208 0.48 18.50 -0.93
C THR A 208 -0.08 19.50 0.08
N ARG A 209 0.28 19.40 1.36
CA ARG A 209 -0.19 20.31 2.40
C ARG A 209 0.57 21.65 2.40
N PRO A 210 0.02 22.74 2.94
CA PRO A 210 0.79 23.94 3.21
C PRO A 210 1.89 23.67 4.25
N LEU A 211 3.00 24.42 4.20
CA LEU A 211 4.20 24.16 5.00
C LEU A 211 3.92 24.06 6.51
N HIS A 212 3.03 24.90 7.04
CA HIS A 212 2.66 24.88 8.46
C HIS A 212 1.91 23.61 8.89
N ARG A 213 1.28 22.87 7.96
CA ARG A 213 0.64 21.56 8.21
C ARG A 213 1.54 20.38 7.86
N ALA A 214 2.78 20.63 7.42
CA ALA A 214 3.74 19.59 7.05
C ALA A 214 4.56 19.08 8.25
N ALA A 215 4.58 19.80 9.38
CA ALA A 215 5.41 19.44 10.54
C ALA A 215 5.13 18.03 11.09
N LEU A 216 3.85 17.67 11.28
CA LEU A 216 3.49 16.33 11.78
C LEU A 216 3.84 15.22 10.77
N PRO A 217 3.52 15.31 9.47
CA PRO A 217 4.01 14.37 8.47
C PRO A 217 5.53 14.27 8.37
N ILE A 218 6.28 15.37 8.53
CA ILE A 218 7.75 15.37 8.55
C ILE A 218 8.25 14.56 9.75
N LEU A 219 7.72 14.83 10.94
CA LEU A 219 8.08 14.11 12.16
C LEU A 219 7.76 12.62 12.04
N ALA A 220 6.56 12.28 11.55
CA ALA A 220 6.17 10.90 11.31
C ALA A 220 7.11 10.21 10.31
N ALA A 221 7.39 10.82 9.15
CA ALA A 221 8.32 10.27 8.18
C ALA A 221 9.72 10.04 8.76
N ALA A 222 10.22 10.97 9.59
CA ALA A 222 11.52 10.84 10.25
C ALA A 222 11.56 9.67 11.24
N ILE A 223 10.53 9.54 12.09
CA ILE A 223 10.41 8.43 13.05
C ILE A 223 10.33 7.08 12.32
N LEU A 224 9.47 6.99 11.30
CA LEU A 224 9.30 5.78 10.52
C LEU A 224 10.58 5.40 9.75
N THR A 225 11.27 6.37 9.16
CA THR A 225 12.55 6.14 8.47
C THR A 225 13.61 5.64 9.44
N LEU A 226 13.67 6.20 10.66
CA LEU A 226 14.54 5.67 11.71
C LEU A 226 14.20 4.21 12.03
N GLY A 227 12.91 3.87 12.15
CA GLY A 227 12.43 2.48 12.29
C GLY A 227 12.96 1.54 11.20
N VAL A 228 12.88 1.97 9.93
CA VAL A 228 13.44 1.23 8.79
C VAL A 228 14.95 1.00 8.95
N LEU A 229 15.69 2.03 9.37
CA LEU A 229 17.15 1.93 9.57
C LEU A 229 17.51 0.97 10.71
N VAL A 230 16.88 1.11 11.89
CA VAL A 230 17.18 0.25 13.05
C VAL A 230 16.65 -1.17 12.92
N SER A 231 15.81 -1.44 11.91
CA SER A 231 15.47 -2.82 11.53
C SER A 231 16.64 -3.56 10.88
N PHE A 232 17.68 -2.86 10.39
CA PHE A 232 18.82 -3.42 9.64
C PHE A 232 18.41 -4.38 8.51
N SER A 233 17.25 -4.14 7.88
CA SER A 233 16.78 -4.92 6.73
C SER A 233 17.26 -4.27 5.43
N ARG A 234 18.22 -4.92 4.76
CA ARG A 234 18.71 -4.50 3.43
C ARG A 234 17.56 -4.44 2.42
N GLY A 235 16.67 -5.43 2.47
CA GLY A 235 15.45 -5.47 1.64
C GLY A 235 14.58 -4.24 1.88
N ALA A 236 14.29 -3.90 3.14
CA ALA A 236 13.46 -2.74 3.47
C ALA A 236 14.12 -1.40 3.07
N TRP A 237 15.44 -1.29 3.15
CA TRP A 237 16.16 -0.09 2.71
C TRP A 237 16.04 0.10 1.20
N ILE A 238 16.23 -0.99 0.43
CA ILE A 238 16.07 -0.99 -1.02
C ILE A 238 14.61 -0.73 -1.39
N ASN A 239 13.65 -1.36 -0.70
CA ASN A 239 12.22 -1.14 -0.86
C ASN A 239 11.89 0.35 -0.65
N LEU A 240 12.29 0.95 0.47
CA LEU A 240 12.07 2.37 0.73
C LEU A 240 12.68 3.26 -0.37
N ALA A 241 13.94 3.01 -0.75
CA ALA A 241 14.62 3.79 -1.79
C ALA A 241 13.88 3.71 -3.15
N LEU A 242 13.46 2.50 -3.53
CA LEU A 242 12.70 2.25 -4.75
C LEU A 242 11.33 2.92 -4.71
N ALA A 243 10.60 2.80 -3.60
CA ALA A 243 9.29 3.43 -3.42
C ALA A 243 9.39 4.95 -3.49
N VAL A 244 10.38 5.57 -2.84
CA VAL A 244 10.64 7.01 -2.92
C VAL A 244 10.97 7.44 -4.35
N CYS A 245 11.80 6.65 -5.05
CA CYS A 245 12.15 6.92 -6.44
C CYS A 245 10.92 6.85 -7.38
N VAL A 246 10.14 5.77 -7.30
CA VAL A 246 8.92 5.59 -8.10
C VAL A 246 7.91 6.69 -7.81
N TYR A 247 7.64 6.97 -6.52
CA TYR A 247 6.75 8.04 -6.10
C TYR A 247 7.21 9.40 -6.62
N GLY A 248 8.49 9.75 -6.42
CA GLY A 248 9.07 11.03 -6.84
C GLY A 248 9.00 11.23 -8.35
N CYS A 249 9.40 10.22 -9.13
CA CYS A 249 9.34 10.24 -10.58
C CYS A 249 7.91 10.45 -11.09
N LEU A 250 6.95 9.65 -10.62
CA LEU A 250 5.55 9.75 -11.05
C LEU A 250 4.90 11.06 -10.59
N ALA A 251 5.19 11.54 -9.38
CA ALA A 251 4.71 12.82 -8.89
C ALA A 251 5.25 13.99 -9.72
N ILE A 252 6.52 13.97 -10.12
CA ILE A 252 7.14 14.99 -11.00
C ILE A 252 6.51 14.98 -12.40
N LEU A 253 6.36 13.78 -12.99
CA LEU A 253 5.84 13.60 -14.35
C LEU A 253 4.36 13.99 -14.45
N THR A 254 3.59 13.76 -13.40
CA THR A 254 2.15 14.04 -13.38
C THR A 254 1.78 15.40 -12.78
N ALA A 255 2.76 16.17 -12.29
CA ALA A 255 2.53 17.50 -11.74
C ALA A 255 1.99 18.48 -12.80
N GLY A 256 0.84 19.10 -12.50
CA GLY A 256 0.17 20.02 -13.42
C GLY A 256 0.80 21.42 -13.55
N THR A 257 1.72 21.80 -12.66
CA THR A 257 2.37 23.14 -12.69
C THR A 257 3.88 23.05 -12.51
N ARG A 258 4.61 24.00 -13.10
CA ARG A 258 6.08 24.12 -12.90
C ARG A 258 6.45 24.34 -11.43
N ALA A 259 5.63 25.08 -10.69
CA ALA A 259 5.82 25.32 -9.27
C ALA A 259 5.69 24.03 -8.45
N ALA A 260 4.65 23.21 -8.73
CA ALA A 260 4.49 21.91 -8.09
C ALA A 260 5.67 20.98 -8.42
N ARG A 261 6.10 20.93 -9.68
CA ARG A 261 7.26 20.13 -10.10
C ARG A 261 8.55 20.54 -9.38
N ARG A 262 8.83 21.85 -9.29
CA ARG A 262 9.99 22.38 -8.56
C ARG A 262 9.90 22.08 -7.06
N ARG A 263 8.70 22.17 -6.47
CA ARG A 263 8.49 21.81 -5.05
C ARG A 263 8.80 20.34 -4.79
N ILE A 264 8.32 19.43 -5.65
CA ILE A 264 8.60 18.00 -5.52
C ILE A 264 10.11 17.73 -5.72
N ALA A 265 10.72 18.31 -6.75
CA ALA A 265 12.14 18.12 -7.03
C ALA A 265 13.06 18.66 -5.91
N SER A 266 12.74 19.83 -5.34
CA SER A 266 13.48 20.39 -4.20
C SER A 266 13.33 19.57 -2.93
N LEU A 267 12.12 19.05 -2.65
CA LEU A 267 11.91 18.13 -1.52
C LEU A 267 12.66 16.80 -1.73
N ALA A 268 12.60 16.22 -2.92
CA ALA A 268 13.35 15.01 -3.26
C ALA A 268 14.87 15.21 -3.08
N GLY A 269 15.41 16.33 -3.59
CA GLY A 269 16.81 16.70 -3.37
C GLY A 269 17.16 16.89 -1.90
N SER A 270 16.26 17.49 -1.12
CA SER A 270 16.44 17.67 0.33
C SER A 270 16.46 16.33 1.07
N VAL A 271 15.56 15.39 0.73
CA VAL A 271 15.54 14.05 1.32
C VAL A 271 16.83 13.30 1.01
N ILE A 272 17.32 13.35 -0.23
CA ILE A 272 18.60 12.73 -0.62
C ILE A 272 19.76 13.35 0.16
N LEU A 273 19.83 14.68 0.24
CA LEU A 273 20.89 15.38 0.96
C LEU A 273 20.88 15.05 2.46
N ILE A 274 19.70 15.09 3.10
CA ILE A 274 19.55 14.74 4.52
C ILE A 274 19.91 13.27 4.73
N GLY A 275 19.42 12.35 3.89
CA GLY A 275 19.74 10.94 3.97
C GLY A 275 21.24 10.67 3.84
N ALA A 276 21.91 11.30 2.86
CA ALA A 276 23.36 11.21 2.69
C ALA A 276 24.12 11.77 3.90
N THR A 277 23.65 12.90 4.45
CA THR A 277 24.25 13.52 5.64
C THR A 277 24.12 12.62 6.86
N VAL A 278 22.92 12.05 7.09
CA VAL A 278 22.66 11.12 8.19
C VAL A 278 23.48 9.86 8.04
N ALA A 279 23.56 9.28 6.84
CA ALA A 279 24.39 8.12 6.57
C ALA A 279 25.87 8.42 6.84
N PHE A 280 26.38 9.57 6.35
CA PHE A 280 27.75 10.00 6.60
C PHE A 280 28.05 10.17 8.09
N MET A 281 27.15 10.81 8.85
CA MET A 281 27.27 10.97 10.31
C MET A 281 27.20 9.63 11.04
N ALA A 282 26.30 8.74 10.62
CA ALA A 282 26.14 7.41 11.21
C ALA A 282 27.41 6.56 11.01
N MET A 283 28.06 6.67 9.86
CA MET A 283 29.34 6.01 9.58
C MET A 283 30.51 6.56 10.42
N GLN A 284 30.37 7.69 11.12
CA GLN A 284 31.39 8.17 12.06
C GLN A 284 31.34 7.45 13.42
N ILE A 285 30.35 6.58 13.64
CA ILE A 285 30.19 5.81 14.87
C ILE A 285 30.68 4.39 14.58
N ASP A 286 31.80 3.97 15.17
CA ASP A 286 32.44 2.68 14.91
C ASP A 286 31.46 1.51 14.98
N LYS A 287 30.63 1.44 16.03
CA LYS A 287 29.61 0.39 16.19
C LYS A 287 28.58 0.36 15.04
N VAL A 288 28.22 1.52 14.49
CA VAL A 288 27.28 1.60 13.35
C VAL A 288 28.01 1.28 12.05
N ALA A 289 29.24 1.76 11.89
CA ALA A 289 30.10 1.43 10.75
C ALA A 289 30.34 -0.09 10.66
N ASP A 290 30.68 -0.75 11.77
CA ASP A 290 30.88 -2.20 11.85
C ASP A 290 29.61 -2.97 11.49
N LEU A 291 28.44 -2.53 12.01
CA LEU A 291 27.15 -3.15 11.68
C LEU A 291 26.77 -2.93 10.21
N VAL A 292 27.05 -1.77 9.64
CA VAL A 292 26.82 -1.47 8.23
C VAL A 292 27.79 -2.26 7.36
N GLU A 293 29.08 -2.31 7.67
CA GLU A 293 30.11 -3.07 6.96
C GLU A 293 29.81 -4.57 6.97
N ALA A 294 29.44 -5.11 8.14
CA ALA A 294 29.02 -6.49 8.29
C ALA A 294 27.80 -6.83 7.42
N ARG A 295 26.99 -5.85 7.00
CA ARG A 295 25.81 -6.06 6.13
C ARG A 295 26.03 -5.59 4.69
N ALA A 296 26.97 -4.68 4.43
CA ALA A 296 27.30 -4.12 3.12
C ALA A 296 28.18 -5.05 2.28
N THR A 297 28.78 -6.07 2.88
CA THR A 297 29.45 -7.15 2.14
C THR A 297 28.46 -7.92 1.27
N LEU A 298 28.77 -7.97 -0.04
CA LEU A 298 27.93 -8.51 -1.13
C LEU A 298 27.57 -9.99 -0.97
N SER A 299 28.42 -10.76 -0.29
CA SER A 299 28.19 -12.18 0.01
C SER A 299 28.37 -12.39 1.51
N GLN A 300 27.31 -12.76 2.20
CA GLN A 300 27.39 -13.19 3.59
C GLN A 300 27.70 -14.68 3.65
N SER A 301 28.27 -15.16 4.76
CA SER A 301 28.57 -16.59 4.92
C SER A 301 27.34 -17.49 4.84
N TYR A 302 26.16 -16.98 5.22
CA TYR A 302 24.88 -17.68 5.09
C TYR A 302 24.28 -17.62 3.67
N ASP A 303 24.75 -16.70 2.82
CA ASP A 303 24.24 -16.58 1.44
C ASP A 303 24.88 -17.62 0.50
N VAL A 304 26.07 -18.15 0.84
CA VAL A 304 26.94 -18.93 -0.06
C VAL A 304 27.03 -20.41 0.35
N GLY A 305 27.28 -21.27 -0.64
CA GLY A 305 27.45 -22.71 -0.46
C GLY A 305 26.20 -23.50 -0.86
N PRO A 306 26.30 -24.85 -0.95
CA PRO A 306 25.19 -25.70 -1.38
C PRO A 306 23.95 -25.62 -0.47
N GLU A 307 24.18 -25.37 0.82
CA GLU A 307 23.15 -25.18 1.84
C GLU A 307 22.89 -23.69 2.13
N GLY A 308 23.68 -22.76 1.59
CA GLY A 308 23.40 -21.33 1.75
C GLY A 308 22.21 -20.89 0.92
N ARG A 309 21.73 -19.65 1.12
CA ARG A 309 20.56 -19.08 0.44
C ARG A 309 20.55 -19.31 -1.09
N PHE A 310 21.67 -19.07 -1.76
CA PHE A 310 21.74 -19.27 -3.22
C PHE A 310 21.69 -20.75 -3.63
N GLY A 311 22.21 -21.66 -2.80
CA GLY A 311 22.06 -23.10 -2.98
C GLY A 311 20.60 -23.54 -2.84
N GLY A 312 19.91 -23.02 -1.82
CA GLY A 312 18.47 -23.19 -1.62
C GLY A 312 17.64 -22.74 -2.83
N GLN A 313 17.94 -21.57 -3.40
CA GLN A 313 17.25 -21.08 -4.61
C GLN A 313 17.48 -21.97 -5.84
N GLN A 314 18.70 -22.49 -6.03
CA GLN A 314 18.97 -23.45 -7.10
C GLN A 314 18.23 -24.76 -6.90
N LYS A 315 18.12 -25.24 -5.65
CA LYS A 315 17.33 -26.42 -5.31
C LYS A 315 15.84 -26.18 -5.56
N ALA A 316 15.31 -25.03 -5.15
CA ALA A 316 13.93 -24.62 -5.40
C ALA A 316 13.62 -24.62 -6.91
N LEU A 317 14.50 -24.07 -7.75
CA LEU A 317 14.33 -24.08 -9.21
C LEU A 317 14.21 -25.50 -9.79
N ARG A 318 15.03 -26.44 -9.32
CA ARG A 318 14.94 -27.85 -9.75
C ARG A 318 13.63 -28.48 -9.30
N LEU A 319 13.25 -28.27 -8.02
CA LEU A 319 12.00 -28.79 -7.48
C LEU A 319 10.77 -28.24 -8.21
N VAL A 320 10.77 -26.95 -8.58
CA VAL A 320 9.70 -26.37 -9.41
C VAL A 320 9.61 -27.09 -10.76
N ALA A 321 10.74 -27.37 -11.41
CA ALA A 321 10.74 -28.07 -12.69
C ALA A 321 10.27 -29.53 -12.58
N GLU A 322 10.61 -30.21 -11.48
CA GLU A 322 10.25 -31.60 -11.19
C GLU A 322 8.79 -31.76 -10.72
N ASN A 323 8.20 -30.72 -10.12
CA ASN A 323 6.88 -30.76 -9.48
C ASN A 323 5.94 -29.70 -10.09
N PRO A 324 5.39 -29.91 -11.31
CA PRO A 324 4.56 -28.92 -11.99
C PRO A 324 3.25 -28.60 -11.26
N LEU A 325 2.78 -29.51 -10.40
CA LEU A 325 1.58 -29.34 -9.56
C LEU A 325 1.90 -28.74 -8.18
N GLY A 326 3.17 -28.46 -7.89
CA GLY A 326 3.64 -27.97 -6.60
C GLY A 326 3.93 -29.09 -5.61
N ILE A 327 4.67 -28.74 -4.55
CA ILE A 327 4.98 -29.60 -3.40
C ILE A 327 4.11 -29.25 -2.18
N GLY A 328 3.28 -28.22 -2.31
CA GLY A 328 2.46 -27.69 -1.23
C GLY A 328 3.22 -26.70 -0.36
N ALA A 329 2.45 -25.82 0.30
CA ALA A 329 3.02 -24.71 1.03
C ALA A 329 3.83 -25.14 2.25
N GLN A 330 4.92 -24.40 2.53
CA GLN A 330 5.81 -24.60 3.69
C GLN A 330 6.59 -25.92 3.70
N ASP A 331 6.45 -26.76 2.67
CA ASP A 331 7.14 -28.06 2.61
C ASP A 331 8.62 -27.93 2.23
N PHE A 332 9.01 -26.84 1.53
CA PHE A 332 10.39 -26.61 1.13
C PHE A 332 11.36 -26.58 2.32
N ALA A 333 11.13 -25.69 3.29
CA ALA A 333 11.96 -25.56 4.49
C ALA A 333 11.80 -26.73 5.49
N GLN A 334 10.82 -27.60 5.28
CA GLN A 334 10.57 -28.77 6.12
C GLN A 334 11.28 -30.02 5.60
N SER A 335 11.24 -30.22 4.27
CA SER A 335 11.57 -31.49 3.64
C SER A 335 12.79 -31.39 2.72
N TYR A 336 13.14 -30.18 2.26
CA TYR A 336 14.13 -29.99 1.20
C TYR A 336 15.27 -29.05 1.57
N HIS A 337 15.07 -28.07 2.43
CA HIS A 337 16.10 -27.10 2.81
C HIS A 337 15.90 -26.67 4.26
N HIS A 338 16.91 -26.07 4.89
CA HIS A 338 16.81 -25.66 6.29
C HIS A 338 16.34 -24.20 6.47
N GLU A 339 16.31 -23.44 5.37
CA GLU A 339 15.79 -22.07 5.26
C GLU A 339 14.74 -22.00 4.15
N GLU A 340 13.90 -20.95 4.20
CA GLU A 340 12.95 -20.63 3.13
C GLU A 340 13.68 -20.22 1.83
N VAL A 341 12.95 -20.16 0.71
CA VAL A 341 13.56 -19.86 -0.60
C VAL A 341 14.08 -18.42 -0.69
N HIS A 342 13.48 -17.51 0.10
CA HIS A 342 13.78 -16.08 0.05
C HIS A 342 13.58 -15.49 -1.35
N ASN A 343 12.48 -15.90 -1.99
CA ASN A 343 12.00 -15.40 -3.28
C ASN A 343 10.53 -15.80 -3.42
N VAL A 344 9.63 -14.84 -3.23
CA VAL A 344 8.18 -15.12 -3.20
C VAL A 344 7.66 -15.76 -4.48
N TYR A 345 8.27 -15.47 -5.64
CA TYR A 345 7.84 -16.03 -6.92
C TYR A 345 8.19 -17.51 -7.05
N LEU A 346 9.37 -17.91 -6.60
CA LEU A 346 9.76 -19.32 -6.51
C LEU A 346 8.96 -20.04 -5.43
N SER A 347 8.78 -19.41 -4.26
CA SER A 347 7.97 -19.93 -3.17
C SER A 347 6.54 -20.20 -3.63
N MET A 348 5.89 -19.28 -4.33
CA MET A 348 4.54 -19.48 -4.86
C MET A 348 4.47 -20.58 -5.93
N ALA A 349 5.52 -20.77 -6.73
CA ALA A 349 5.59 -21.88 -7.70
C ALA A 349 5.74 -23.24 -7.01
N LEU A 350 6.46 -23.33 -5.90
CA LEU A 350 6.52 -24.54 -5.08
C LEU A 350 5.20 -24.78 -4.33
N ASN A 351 4.66 -23.73 -3.70
CA ASN A 351 3.47 -23.80 -2.85
C ASN A 351 2.19 -24.16 -3.62
N ALA A 352 2.06 -23.70 -4.87
CA ALA A 352 0.83 -23.80 -5.65
C ALA A 352 1.04 -24.29 -7.11
N GLY A 353 2.22 -24.85 -7.40
CA GLY A 353 2.58 -25.36 -8.72
C GLY A 353 2.73 -24.27 -9.78
N TRP A 354 2.93 -24.69 -11.04
CA TRP A 354 3.13 -23.77 -12.15
C TRP A 354 1.91 -22.88 -12.40
N LEU A 355 0.71 -23.42 -12.22
CA LEU A 355 -0.52 -22.65 -12.35
C LEU A 355 -0.59 -21.56 -11.29
N GLY A 356 -0.46 -21.91 -10.00
CA GLY A 356 -0.54 -20.94 -8.92
C GLY A 356 0.59 -19.92 -8.93
N GLY A 357 1.85 -20.38 -9.08
CA GLY A 357 3.02 -19.49 -9.19
C GLY A 357 2.97 -18.58 -10.42
N GLY A 358 2.58 -19.13 -11.57
CA GLY A 358 2.42 -18.36 -12.81
C GLY A 358 1.32 -17.32 -12.71
N LEU A 359 0.16 -17.67 -12.15
CA LEU A 359 -0.93 -16.72 -11.91
C LEU A 359 -0.55 -15.65 -10.88
N PHE A 360 0.22 -15.99 -9.84
CA PHE A 360 0.73 -15.02 -8.88
C PHE A 360 1.70 -14.01 -9.51
N LEU A 361 2.60 -14.48 -10.38
CA LEU A 361 3.48 -13.60 -11.16
C LEU A 361 2.68 -12.69 -12.10
N ILE A 362 1.70 -13.26 -12.83
CA ILE A 362 0.79 -12.50 -13.69
C ILE A 362 0.02 -11.46 -12.87
N LEU A 363 -0.47 -11.81 -11.68
CA LEU A 363 -1.22 -10.91 -10.82
C LEU A 363 -0.37 -9.71 -10.36
N ASN A 364 0.89 -9.94 -9.98
CA ASN A 364 1.81 -8.88 -9.62
C ASN A 364 2.09 -7.97 -10.82
N ALA A 365 2.38 -8.55 -11.99
CA ALA A 365 2.59 -7.79 -13.23
C ALA A 365 1.35 -7.00 -13.66
N LEU A 366 0.16 -7.59 -13.59
CA LEU A 366 -1.10 -6.93 -13.88
C LEU A 366 -1.37 -5.78 -12.92
N THR A 367 -1.07 -5.93 -11.62
CA THR A 367 -1.23 -4.84 -10.66
C THR A 367 -0.33 -3.65 -11.02
N LEU A 368 0.92 -3.91 -11.47
CA LEU A 368 1.80 -2.86 -12.01
C LEU A 368 1.25 -2.21 -13.28
N VAL A 369 0.73 -3.00 -14.22
CA VAL A 369 0.20 -2.49 -15.50
C VAL A 369 -1.07 -1.67 -15.27
N VAL A 370 -2.02 -2.19 -14.50
CA VAL A 370 -3.29 -1.53 -14.17
C VAL A 370 -3.04 -0.23 -13.40
N GLY A 371 -2.16 -0.25 -12.40
CA GLY A 371 -1.81 0.94 -11.65
C GLY A 371 -1.17 2.01 -12.53
N PHE A 372 -0.21 1.64 -13.38
CA PHE A 372 0.46 2.60 -14.28
C PHE A 372 -0.49 3.17 -15.34
N ALA A 373 -1.32 2.33 -15.95
CA ALA A 373 -2.35 2.76 -16.90
C ALA A 373 -3.33 3.74 -16.24
N ALA A 374 -3.75 3.47 -14.99
CA ALA A 374 -4.63 4.36 -14.26
C ALA A 374 -3.95 5.69 -13.88
N ILE A 375 -2.65 5.70 -13.56
CA ILE A 375 -1.89 6.93 -13.27
C ILE A 375 -1.79 7.82 -14.51
N THR A 376 -1.55 7.23 -15.68
CA THR A 376 -1.39 7.96 -16.94
C THR A 376 -2.72 8.41 -17.56
N SER A 377 -3.83 7.81 -17.16
CA SER A 377 -5.18 8.20 -17.60
C SER A 377 -5.64 9.54 -16.99
N ASN A 378 -6.29 10.37 -17.80
CA ASN A 378 -6.93 11.60 -17.34
C ASN A 378 -8.22 11.36 -16.54
N LEU A 379 -8.85 10.20 -16.69
CA LEU A 379 -10.08 9.83 -15.97
C LEU A 379 -9.88 9.77 -14.45
N HIS A 380 -8.64 9.72 -13.99
CA HIS A 380 -8.29 9.51 -12.59
C HIS A 380 -7.56 10.70 -11.97
N ALA A 381 -7.57 11.86 -12.63
CA ALA A 381 -6.79 13.04 -12.21
C ALA A 381 -6.99 13.41 -10.72
N ASN A 382 -8.22 13.35 -10.22
CA ASN A 382 -8.54 13.75 -8.83
C ASN A 382 -7.96 12.79 -7.78
N ARG A 383 -7.82 11.50 -8.11
CA ARG A 383 -7.35 10.45 -7.19
C ARG A 383 -5.94 9.94 -7.51
N ARG A 384 -5.37 10.41 -8.62
CA ARG A 384 -4.01 10.10 -9.09
C ARG A 384 -2.96 10.26 -7.99
N PRO A 385 -2.97 11.29 -7.13
CA PRO A 385 -1.95 11.42 -6.10
C PRO A 385 -1.92 10.27 -5.09
N LEU A 386 -3.09 9.81 -4.62
CA LEU A 386 -3.20 8.67 -3.71
C LEU A 386 -2.91 7.34 -4.41
N LEU A 387 -3.24 7.23 -5.71
CA LEU A 387 -2.86 6.07 -6.51
C LEU A 387 -1.34 5.97 -6.68
N ILE A 388 -0.63 7.09 -6.86
CA ILE A 388 0.84 7.10 -6.91
C ILE A 388 1.44 6.63 -5.58
N VAL A 389 0.84 6.97 -4.43
CA VAL A 389 1.26 6.46 -3.11
C VAL A 389 1.15 4.93 -3.06
N ALA A 390 -0.04 4.40 -3.35
CA ALA A 390 -0.29 2.96 -3.32
C ALA A 390 0.58 2.20 -4.33
N TYR A 391 0.71 2.74 -5.55
CA TYR A 391 1.50 2.17 -6.62
C TYR A 391 2.99 2.10 -6.29
N ALA A 392 3.55 3.18 -5.74
CA ALA A 392 4.96 3.23 -5.41
C ALA A 392 5.33 2.25 -4.30
N ALA A 393 4.47 2.12 -3.27
CA ALA A 393 4.64 1.12 -2.23
C ALA A 393 4.53 -0.30 -2.80
N PHE A 394 3.44 -0.62 -3.51
CA PHE A 394 3.23 -1.92 -4.11
C PHE A 394 4.38 -2.33 -5.04
N ALA A 395 4.81 -1.41 -5.93
CA ALA A 395 5.88 -1.70 -6.86
C ALA A 395 7.16 -2.09 -6.13
N ALA A 396 7.53 -1.32 -5.11
CA ALA A 396 8.73 -1.60 -4.35
C ALA A 396 8.64 -2.91 -3.54
N THR A 397 7.50 -3.22 -2.93
CA THR A 397 7.23 -4.51 -2.27
C THR A 397 7.28 -5.69 -3.24
N ALA A 398 6.72 -5.54 -4.44
CA ALA A 398 6.78 -6.57 -5.48
C ALA A 398 8.24 -6.86 -5.91
N PHE A 399 9.04 -5.81 -6.12
CA PHE A 399 10.47 -5.97 -6.44
C PHE A 399 11.27 -6.54 -5.25
N GLU A 400 10.95 -6.18 -4.01
CA GLU A 400 11.57 -6.79 -2.83
C GLU A 400 11.31 -8.30 -2.78
N GLY A 401 10.13 -8.75 -3.24
CA GLY A 401 9.77 -10.17 -3.36
C GLY A 401 10.75 -11.04 -4.17
N ILE A 402 11.64 -10.46 -4.96
CA ILE A 402 12.71 -11.20 -5.66
C ILE A 402 13.74 -11.77 -4.66
N ILE A 403 13.88 -11.16 -3.49
CA ILE A 403 14.89 -11.50 -2.49
C ILE A 403 14.31 -11.87 -1.12
N ILE A 404 12.97 -11.90 -0.98
CA ILE A 404 12.27 -12.24 0.25
C ILE A 404 10.91 -12.88 -0.05
N ASP A 405 10.42 -13.67 0.89
CA ASP A 405 9.05 -14.22 0.84
C ASP A 405 8.07 -13.22 1.47
N SER A 406 7.08 -12.79 0.69
CA SER A 406 6.14 -11.73 1.06
C SER A 406 4.67 -12.13 0.90
N ASP A 407 4.38 -13.40 0.58
CA ASP A 407 3.03 -13.92 0.32
C ASP A 407 2.10 -13.87 1.54
N HIS A 408 2.63 -13.73 2.75
CA HIS A 408 1.85 -13.52 3.99
C HIS A 408 1.98 -12.13 4.60
N TRP A 409 2.57 -11.19 3.86
CA TRP A 409 2.65 -9.81 4.29
C TRP A 409 1.28 -9.15 4.10
N ARG A 410 0.53 -8.97 5.19
CA ARG A 410 -0.79 -8.31 5.17
C ARG A 410 -0.81 -7.00 4.38
N HIS A 411 0.28 -6.23 4.46
CA HIS A 411 0.41 -4.97 3.75
C HIS A 411 0.51 -5.13 2.22
N LEU A 412 1.06 -6.23 1.69
CA LEU A 412 1.04 -6.52 0.25
C LEU A 412 -0.40 -6.54 -0.27
N TYR A 413 -1.31 -7.18 0.46
CA TYR A 413 -2.72 -7.27 0.12
C TYR A 413 -3.44 -5.93 0.24
N VAL A 414 -3.13 -5.13 1.27
CA VAL A 414 -3.65 -3.76 1.39
C VAL A 414 -3.17 -2.87 0.23
N GLU A 415 -1.89 -2.97 -0.14
CA GLU A 415 -1.29 -2.23 -1.25
C GLU A 415 -1.95 -2.59 -2.59
N MET A 416 -2.11 -3.89 -2.88
CA MET A 416 -2.85 -4.34 -4.04
C MET A 416 -4.31 -3.84 -4.02
N ALA A 417 -5.00 -3.91 -2.87
CA ALA A 417 -6.37 -3.45 -2.74
C ALA A 417 -6.52 -1.96 -3.08
N LEU A 418 -5.59 -1.13 -2.59
CA LEU A 418 -5.55 0.30 -2.90
C LEU A 418 -5.32 0.54 -4.39
N VAL A 419 -4.35 -0.16 -5.03
CA VAL A 419 -4.08 -0.01 -6.46
C VAL A 419 -5.31 -0.41 -7.30
N TRP A 420 -5.86 -1.60 -7.07
CA TRP A 420 -7.00 -2.11 -7.83
C TRP A 420 -8.27 -1.28 -7.59
N GLY A 421 -8.54 -0.89 -6.35
CA GLY A 421 -9.70 -0.07 -5.99
C GLY A 421 -9.64 1.34 -6.61
N LEU A 422 -8.48 2.00 -6.53
CA LEU A 422 -8.28 3.31 -7.15
C LEU A 422 -8.24 3.25 -8.67
N ALA A 423 -7.78 2.15 -9.28
CA ALA A 423 -7.81 2.00 -10.73
C ALA A 423 -9.23 1.79 -11.27
N HIS A 424 -10.08 1.05 -10.54
CA HIS A 424 -11.42 0.64 -11.01
C HIS A 424 -12.58 1.51 -10.55
N ALA A 425 -12.34 2.53 -9.73
CA ALA A 425 -13.39 3.48 -9.39
C ALA A 425 -13.89 4.26 -10.65
N GLY A 426 -15.17 4.60 -10.74
CA GLY A 426 -15.69 5.33 -11.91
C GLY A 426 -15.01 6.70 -12.13
N GLY A 427 -15.01 7.20 -13.38
CA GLY A 427 -14.47 8.52 -13.74
C GLY A 427 -15.41 9.71 -13.47
N GLY A 428 -16.59 9.46 -12.89
CA GLY A 428 -17.47 10.52 -12.43
C GLY A 428 -16.91 11.10 -11.13
N GLY A 429 -16.58 12.40 -11.13
CA GLY A 429 -16.47 13.15 -9.88
C GLY A 429 -17.71 12.85 -9.04
N GLU A 430 -17.49 12.63 -7.74
CA GLU A 430 -18.50 12.30 -6.72
C GLU A 430 -19.90 12.36 -7.30
N THR A 431 -20.42 11.21 -7.77
CA THR A 431 -21.82 11.13 -8.12
C THR A 431 -22.58 11.73 -6.95
N SER A 432 -23.55 12.58 -7.27
CA SER A 432 -24.38 13.46 -6.45
C SER A 432 -25.20 12.74 -5.35
N SER A 433 -24.52 11.86 -4.62
CA SER A 433 -24.91 11.05 -3.48
C SER A 433 -23.83 11.06 -2.38
N GLY A 434 -22.71 11.79 -2.55
CA GLY A 434 -21.60 11.74 -1.59
C GLY A 434 -20.64 12.92 -1.55
N ALA A 435 -21.00 14.10 -2.08
CA ALA A 435 -20.17 15.30 -1.92
C ALA A 435 -20.15 15.74 -0.45
N TYR A 436 -19.17 15.24 0.29
CA TYR A 436 -18.92 15.57 1.68
C TYR A 436 -17.82 16.64 1.72
N ARG A 437 -18.22 17.91 1.75
CA ARG A 437 -17.28 19.02 1.99
C ARG A 437 -16.93 19.08 3.48
N ASP A 438 -15.84 18.42 3.86
CA ASP A 438 -15.04 18.87 5.01
C ASP A 438 -14.17 20.04 4.55
N ASP A 439 -14.72 21.24 4.62
CA ASP A 439 -14.00 22.52 4.84
C ASP A 439 -14.98 23.67 4.64
N ALA A 440 -15.73 23.97 5.69
CA ALA A 440 -16.48 25.21 5.84
C ALA A 440 -16.02 25.96 7.10
N ILE A 441 -14.70 26.14 7.26
CA ILE A 441 -14.12 27.22 8.07
C ILE A 441 -12.82 27.66 7.37
N GLY A 442 -12.82 28.86 6.76
CA GLY A 442 -11.58 29.56 6.41
C GLY A 442 -11.26 29.79 4.92
N ARG A 443 -12.26 30.12 4.07
CA ARG A 443 -12.00 30.87 2.82
C ARG A 443 -12.95 32.05 2.69
N GLU A 444 -12.74 33.03 3.56
CA GLU A 444 -12.95 34.42 3.20
C GLU A 444 -11.61 35.13 3.40
N ILE A 445 -11.40 36.16 2.58
CA ILE A 445 -10.21 37.02 2.52
C ILE A 445 -9.07 36.42 1.66
N LEU A 446 -9.04 36.83 0.38
CA LEU A 446 -7.87 37.39 -0.30
C LEU A 446 -8.24 37.70 -1.77
N HIS A 447 -8.84 38.87 -2.00
CA HIS A 447 -8.66 39.74 -3.17
C HIS A 447 -8.98 41.16 -2.67
N PRO A 448 -8.11 42.14 -2.95
CA PRO A 448 -8.08 42.79 -4.25
C PRO A 448 -7.06 42.22 -5.21
#